data_AF-F9UHU8-F1
#
_entry.id   AF-F9UHU8-F1
#
_cell.length_a   1.000
_cell.length_b   1.000
_cell.length_c   1.000
_cell.angle_alpha   90.00
_cell.angle_beta   90.00
_cell.angle_gamma   90.00
#
_symmetry.space_group_name_H-M   'P 1'
#
loop_
_entity.id
_entity.type
_entity.pdbx_description
1 polymer ?
#
loop_
_entity_poly.entity_id
_entity_poly.type
_entity_poly.pdbx_seq_one_letter_code
_entity_poly.pdbx_strand_id
1 'polypeptide(L)'
;MTDFPWLDFVHQGKIPCRPATMTLREFGVSGDASDIIVKCESCGAERRMSDAFDLDPNEGFACPGHHPHLRLVEPACEETAKAILLGASNSWFPTALSALSIPSATDTLGKLIEEQWSELKDTEDRDEVRLLRKKLQKFQALIPLFTQFDDNAIWTAIEARRAGAQHGKPPPEDLKLPEWQVFAAPDNAAEGRDFKLKRVAPPQGFESFFEDTVLVERIREVRALLGFTRIESNADFAEATLLEDGRLTRLCRASPTWLPGSEVRGEGIFLRVREDVIQAWQAKTAVQQLRKEFLDSHKAWRTLRRLKPPEEGFPGIRLVLLHSLAHALMRQIVLDCGYSAASIRERLYSRQPNEDGGPMAGILLYTAAPDSEGTLGGLVELGDPLTLGRHLQQALESMRLCASDPLCADHRPDTLGRGIQGACCHACQFAPETSCERGNRYLDRSVLVNTFSARGTAFFD
;
A
#
# COMPACT_ATOMS: atom_id res chain seq x y z
N MET A 1 -2.48 24.04 -3.57
CA MET A 1 -2.63 23.97 -5.05
C MET A 1 -3.44 25.17 -5.46
N THR A 2 -3.03 25.88 -6.50
CA THR A 2 -3.72 27.07 -6.97
C THR A 2 -3.66 27.10 -8.49
N ASP A 3 -4.48 27.94 -9.12
CA ASP A 3 -4.36 28.19 -10.55
C ASP A 3 -2.96 28.74 -10.87
N PHE A 4 -2.44 28.36 -12.03
CA PHE A 4 -1.12 28.77 -12.48
C PHE A 4 -1.07 30.30 -12.67
N PRO A 5 -0.04 31.00 -12.15
CA PRO A 5 0.04 32.45 -12.19
C PRO A 5 0.49 32.95 -13.58
N TRP A 6 -0.39 32.87 -14.57
CA TRP A 6 -0.10 33.15 -15.99
C TRP A 6 0.53 34.53 -16.24
N LEU A 7 0.07 35.57 -15.55
CA LEU A 7 0.58 36.93 -15.72
C LEU A 7 1.98 37.08 -15.16
N ASP A 8 2.23 36.58 -13.94
CA ASP A 8 3.54 36.64 -13.32
C ASP A 8 4.55 35.79 -14.10
N PHE A 9 4.12 34.64 -14.63
CA PHE A 9 4.95 33.76 -15.43
C PHE A 9 5.47 34.43 -16.71
N VAL A 10 4.55 34.98 -17.54
CA VAL A 10 4.92 35.57 -18.83
C VAL A 10 5.71 36.87 -18.66
N HIS A 11 5.41 37.65 -17.62
CA HIS A 11 6.08 38.93 -17.38
C HIS A 11 7.24 38.85 -16.37
N GLN A 12 7.62 37.65 -15.92
CA GLN A 12 8.68 37.44 -14.93
C GLN A 12 8.50 38.31 -13.67
N GLY A 13 7.25 38.36 -13.17
CA GLY A 13 6.83 39.18 -12.02
C GLY A 13 6.70 40.69 -12.28
N LYS A 14 7.13 41.20 -13.44
CA LYS A 14 7.05 42.63 -13.79
C LYS A 14 5.87 42.91 -14.72
N ILE A 15 4.64 42.84 -14.19
CA ILE A 15 3.43 43.02 -15.00
C ILE A 15 3.31 44.48 -15.48
N PRO A 16 3.52 44.78 -16.79
CA PRO A 16 3.51 46.16 -17.30
C PRO A 16 2.13 46.58 -17.82
N CYS A 17 1.17 45.65 -17.93
CA CYS A 17 -0.12 45.87 -18.56
C CYS A 17 -1.27 45.27 -17.73
N ARG A 18 -2.30 46.09 -17.46
CA ARG A 18 -3.60 45.68 -16.90
C ARG A 18 -4.70 46.54 -17.55
N PRO A 19 -5.75 45.96 -18.17
CA PRO A 19 -6.02 44.53 -18.33
C PRO A 19 -5.07 43.85 -19.35
N ALA A 20 -4.75 42.59 -19.10
CA ALA A 20 -3.91 41.77 -19.97
C ALA A 20 -4.77 40.67 -20.62
N THR A 21 -4.61 40.50 -21.94
CA THR A 21 -5.24 39.39 -22.68
C THR A 21 -4.17 38.35 -23.00
N MET A 22 -4.36 37.13 -22.54
CA MET A 22 -3.39 36.04 -22.71
C MET A 22 -3.89 35.05 -23.77
N THR A 23 -3.01 34.60 -24.64
CA THR A 23 -3.25 33.50 -25.58
C THR A 23 -2.27 32.37 -25.31
N LEU A 24 -2.76 31.14 -25.41
CA LEU A 24 -1.95 29.93 -25.36
C LEU A 24 -1.93 29.34 -26.76
N ARG A 25 -0.74 29.18 -27.33
CA ARG A 25 -0.53 28.72 -28.70
C ARG A 25 0.31 27.46 -28.68
N GLU A 26 -0.22 26.41 -29.29
CA GLU A 26 0.48 25.14 -29.46
C GLU A 26 1.03 25.08 -30.88
N PHE A 27 2.34 24.83 -30.99
CA PHE A 27 3.05 24.74 -32.28
C PHE A 27 3.41 23.30 -32.67
N GLY A 28 3.24 22.36 -31.75
CA GLY A 28 3.56 20.94 -31.91
C GLY A 28 2.33 20.05 -32.07
N VAL A 29 2.57 18.75 -32.23
CA VAL A 29 1.52 17.72 -32.36
C VAL A 29 1.39 16.90 -31.07
N SER A 30 2.36 16.98 -30.16
CA SER A 30 2.46 16.12 -28.97
C SER A 30 1.78 16.66 -27.72
N GLY A 31 1.40 17.94 -27.67
CA GLY A 31 0.90 18.57 -26.43
C GLY A 31 1.97 18.78 -25.36
N ASP A 32 3.25 18.62 -25.70
CA ASP A 32 4.34 18.81 -24.74
C ASP A 32 4.49 20.27 -24.33
N ALA A 33 4.87 20.51 -23.07
CA ALA A 33 5.06 21.86 -22.55
C ALA A 33 6.13 22.67 -23.32
N SER A 34 7.06 22.01 -24.00
CA SER A 34 8.05 22.65 -24.87
C SER A 34 7.45 23.32 -26.11
N ASP A 35 6.29 22.84 -26.55
CA ASP A 35 5.64 23.23 -27.81
C ASP A 35 4.50 24.22 -27.58
N ILE A 36 4.28 24.60 -26.32
CA ILE A 36 3.25 25.55 -25.89
C ILE A 36 3.91 26.89 -25.54
N ILE A 37 3.42 27.96 -26.17
CA ILE A 37 3.83 29.33 -25.88
C ILE A 37 2.63 30.09 -25.33
N VAL A 38 2.85 30.78 -24.21
CA VAL A 38 1.89 31.73 -23.65
C VAL A 38 2.31 33.14 -24.05
N LYS A 39 1.39 33.90 -24.63
CA LYS A 39 1.63 35.27 -25.09
C LYS A 39 0.63 36.24 -24.48
N CYS A 40 1.13 37.40 -24.06
CA CYS A 40 0.34 38.56 -23.72
C CYS A 40 0.10 39.40 -24.97
N GLU A 41 -1.13 39.48 -25.46
CA GLU A 41 -1.48 40.28 -26.64
C GLU A 41 -1.42 41.79 -26.36
N SER A 42 -1.49 42.20 -25.09
CA SER A 42 -1.46 43.62 -24.70
C SER A 42 -0.07 44.26 -24.83
N CYS A 43 1.00 43.52 -24.52
CA CYS A 43 2.39 44.04 -24.54
C CYS A 43 3.32 43.26 -25.47
N GLY A 44 2.85 42.13 -26.04
CA GLY A 44 3.62 41.27 -26.91
C GLY A 44 4.58 40.30 -26.20
N ALA A 45 4.68 40.34 -24.86
CA ALA A 45 5.53 39.42 -24.11
C ALA A 45 5.08 37.96 -24.30
N GLU A 46 6.02 37.04 -24.46
CA GLU A 46 5.74 35.63 -24.65
C GLU A 46 6.76 34.75 -23.91
N ARG A 47 6.33 33.55 -23.50
CA ARG A 47 7.17 32.59 -22.79
C ARG A 47 6.74 31.15 -23.09
N ARG A 48 7.71 30.24 -23.15
CA ARG A 48 7.47 28.81 -23.37
C ARG A 48 7.04 28.14 -22.07
N MET A 49 6.08 27.22 -22.12
CA MET A 49 5.59 26.54 -20.92
C MET A 49 6.63 25.61 -20.28
N SER A 50 7.60 25.09 -21.02
CA SER A 50 8.75 24.34 -20.46
C SER A 50 9.45 25.09 -19.34
N ASP A 51 9.58 26.42 -19.49
CA ASP A 51 10.29 27.27 -18.55
C ASP A 51 9.60 27.32 -17.17
N ALA A 52 8.32 26.95 -17.08
CA ALA A 52 7.60 26.90 -15.82
C ALA A 52 8.04 25.72 -14.92
N PHE A 53 8.58 24.66 -15.53
CA PHE A 53 8.96 23.42 -14.84
C PHE A 53 10.43 23.40 -14.41
N ASP A 54 11.27 24.19 -15.07
CA ASP A 54 12.72 24.28 -14.85
C ASP A 54 13.14 25.58 -14.13
N LEU A 55 12.24 26.20 -13.36
CA LEU A 55 12.56 27.41 -12.61
C LEU A 55 13.54 27.10 -11.46
N ASP A 56 14.57 27.93 -11.34
CA ASP A 56 15.42 27.92 -10.15
C ASP A 56 14.59 28.22 -8.89
N PRO A 57 14.91 27.64 -7.72
CA PRO A 57 14.15 27.85 -6.48
C PRO A 57 14.02 29.33 -6.06
N ASN A 58 14.98 30.16 -6.46
CA ASN A 58 15.01 31.61 -6.20
C ASN A 58 14.19 32.43 -7.23
N GLU A 59 13.83 31.83 -8.37
CA GLU A 59 12.99 32.43 -9.41
C GLU A 59 11.60 31.77 -9.50
N GLY A 60 11.37 30.76 -8.65
CA GLY A 60 10.11 30.03 -8.56
C GLY A 60 8.96 30.90 -8.07
N PHE A 61 7.74 30.43 -8.33
CA PHE A 61 6.54 31.12 -7.88
C PHE A 61 6.42 31.10 -6.36
N ALA A 62 5.96 32.19 -5.75
CA ALA A 62 5.65 32.19 -4.32
C ALA A 62 4.40 31.34 -4.04
N CYS A 63 4.43 30.52 -2.98
CA CYS A 63 3.24 29.78 -2.55
C CYS A 63 2.21 30.73 -1.92
N PRO A 64 0.98 30.82 -2.45
CA PRO A 64 -0.04 31.70 -1.86
C PRO A 64 -0.66 31.12 -0.58
N GLY A 65 -0.19 29.98 -0.07
CA GLY A 65 -0.78 29.29 1.08
C GLY A 65 -2.18 28.72 0.81
N HIS A 66 -2.58 28.56 -0.46
CA HIS A 66 -3.95 28.15 -0.80
C HIS A 66 -4.15 26.62 -0.68
N HIS A 67 -5.16 26.24 0.12
CA HIS A 67 -5.69 24.88 0.28
C HIS A 67 -7.13 24.80 -0.27
N PRO A 68 -7.32 24.50 -1.57
CA PRO A 68 -8.64 24.50 -2.21
C PRO A 68 -9.63 23.54 -1.55
N HIS A 69 -9.17 22.35 -1.16
CA HIS A 69 -10.01 21.32 -0.54
C HIS A 69 -10.54 21.75 0.83
N LEU A 70 -9.83 22.63 1.53
CA LEU A 70 -10.27 23.23 2.79
C LEU A 70 -10.96 24.58 2.58
N ARG A 71 -10.96 25.14 1.37
CA ARG A 71 -11.33 26.54 1.09
C ARG A 71 -10.65 27.49 2.11
N LEU A 72 -9.35 27.30 2.29
CA LEU A 72 -8.52 28.00 3.28
C LEU A 72 -7.30 28.58 2.59
N VAL A 73 -6.88 29.77 3.04
CA VAL A 73 -5.60 30.36 2.68
C VAL A 73 -4.80 30.52 3.97
N GLU A 74 -3.68 29.82 4.07
CA GLU A 74 -2.75 29.97 5.19
C GLU A 74 -1.98 31.29 5.03
N PRO A 75 -2.01 32.17 6.05
CA PRO A 75 -1.29 33.44 5.98
C PRO A 75 0.23 33.20 6.03
N ALA A 76 0.99 34.01 5.29
CA ALA A 76 2.45 34.06 5.35
C ALA A 76 3.16 32.74 5.04
N CYS A 77 2.74 32.03 3.99
CA CYS A 77 3.52 30.91 3.45
C CYS A 77 4.80 31.44 2.76
N GLU A 78 5.97 31.01 3.24
CA GLU A 78 7.28 31.40 2.69
C GLU A 78 7.86 30.36 1.71
N GLU A 79 7.11 29.30 1.41
CA GLU A 79 7.56 28.21 0.55
C GLU A 79 7.48 28.56 -0.95
N THR A 80 8.35 27.97 -1.75
CA THR A 80 8.33 28.08 -3.20
C THR A 80 7.31 27.09 -3.80
N ALA A 81 6.41 27.58 -4.65
CA ALA A 81 5.46 26.75 -5.37
C ALA A 81 6.11 26.06 -6.59
N LYS A 82 5.74 24.80 -6.79
CA LYS A 82 6.17 23.97 -7.93
C LYS A 82 5.06 23.87 -8.97
N ALA A 83 5.39 24.14 -10.23
CA ALA A 83 4.47 23.92 -11.34
C ALA A 83 4.23 22.42 -11.56
N ILE A 84 2.96 22.04 -11.72
CA ILE A 84 2.54 20.68 -12.05
C ILE A 84 1.46 20.75 -13.13
N LEU A 85 1.42 19.74 -14.00
CA LEU A 85 0.37 19.63 -15.02
C LEU A 85 -0.97 19.25 -14.37
N LEU A 86 -2.06 19.76 -14.94
CA LEU A 86 -3.41 19.35 -14.55
C LEU A 86 -3.59 17.87 -14.94
N GLY A 87 -3.80 17.00 -13.96
CA GLY A 87 -3.86 15.55 -14.18
C GLY A 87 -2.55 14.80 -13.92
N ALA A 88 -1.48 15.50 -13.51
CA ALA A 88 -0.26 14.82 -13.07
C ALA A 88 -0.57 13.88 -11.90
N SER A 89 -0.10 12.63 -11.98
CA SER A 89 -0.34 11.61 -10.95
C SER A 89 0.22 12.01 -9.58
N ASN A 90 1.29 12.80 -9.56
CA ASN A 90 1.87 13.36 -8.34
C ASN A 90 1.11 14.56 -7.76
N SER A 91 -0.05 14.92 -8.32
CA SER A 91 -0.91 15.94 -7.74
C SER A 91 -1.56 15.48 -6.43
N TRP A 92 -1.73 14.16 -6.24
CA TRP A 92 -2.39 13.59 -5.07
C TRP A 92 -1.93 12.15 -4.81
N PHE A 93 -1.41 11.91 -3.62
CA PHE A 93 -1.09 10.58 -3.12
C PHE A 93 -1.88 10.29 -1.84
N PRO A 94 -2.81 9.33 -1.83
CA PRO A 94 -3.58 9.02 -0.63
C PRO A 94 -2.70 8.41 0.44
N THR A 95 -2.86 8.86 1.68
CA THR A 95 -2.29 8.19 2.86
C THR A 95 -3.43 7.46 3.55
N ALA A 96 -3.42 6.14 3.47
CA ALA A 96 -4.47 5.29 4.02
C ALA A 96 -3.89 4.26 4.98
N LEU A 97 -4.64 3.95 6.05
CA LEU A 97 -4.38 2.84 6.95
C LEU A 97 -5.32 1.69 6.58
N SER A 98 -4.77 0.50 6.36
CA SER A 98 -5.51 -0.73 6.07
C SER A 98 -5.40 -1.71 7.23
N ALA A 99 -6.51 -2.30 7.63
CA ALA A 99 -6.55 -3.40 8.59
C ALA A 99 -7.33 -4.58 8.00
N LEU A 100 -6.81 -5.79 8.23
CA LEU A 100 -7.54 -7.02 7.92
C LEU A 100 -8.48 -7.35 9.07
N SER A 101 -9.74 -7.64 8.74
CA SER A 101 -10.77 -7.99 9.71
C SER A 101 -10.61 -9.45 10.14
N ILE A 102 -9.79 -9.68 11.16
CA ILE A 102 -9.56 -10.99 11.75
C ILE A 102 -10.47 -11.16 12.96
N PRO A 103 -11.29 -12.23 13.01
CA PRO A 103 -12.15 -12.51 14.17
C PRO A 103 -11.30 -12.72 15.42
N SER A 104 -11.66 -12.02 16.50
CA SER A 104 -10.96 -12.13 17.79
C SER A 104 -11.56 -13.22 18.68
N ALA A 105 -12.84 -13.52 18.48
CA ALA A 105 -13.58 -14.52 19.22
C ALA A 105 -13.44 -15.91 18.60
N THR A 106 -12.92 -16.86 19.39
CA THR A 106 -12.88 -18.29 19.02
C THR A 106 -14.21 -18.99 19.29
N ASP A 107 -15.00 -18.49 20.24
CA ASP A 107 -16.28 -19.06 20.62
C ASP A 107 -17.45 -18.57 19.75
N THR A 108 -18.42 -19.46 19.51
CA THR A 108 -19.58 -19.19 18.64
C THR A 108 -20.44 -18.04 19.14
N LEU A 109 -20.49 -17.79 20.46
CA LEU A 109 -21.25 -16.68 21.03
C LEU A 109 -20.57 -15.33 20.74
N GLY A 110 -19.26 -15.23 20.97
CA GLY A 110 -18.47 -14.05 20.64
C GLY A 110 -18.59 -13.67 19.15
N LYS A 111 -18.54 -14.65 18.23
CA LYS A 111 -18.74 -14.43 16.78
C LYS A 111 -20.09 -13.81 16.45
N LEU A 112 -21.17 -14.34 17.02
CA LEU A 112 -22.52 -13.82 16.80
C LEU A 112 -22.67 -12.39 17.34
N ILE A 113 -22.04 -12.08 18.48
CA ILE A 113 -22.01 -10.72 19.04
C ILE A 113 -21.19 -9.78 18.14
N GLU A 114 -20.07 -10.25 17.57
CA GLU A 114 -19.30 -9.52 16.55
C GLU A 114 -20.16 -9.15 15.34
N GLU A 115 -20.90 -10.11 14.78
CA GLU A 115 -21.75 -9.92 13.60
C GLU A 115 -22.92 -8.96 13.85
N GLN A 116 -23.53 -8.99 15.03
CA GLN A 116 -24.70 -8.16 15.36
C GLN A 116 -24.35 -6.92 16.20
N TRP A 117 -23.07 -6.53 16.26
CA TRP A 117 -22.63 -5.46 17.15
C TRP A 117 -23.32 -4.12 16.89
N SER A 118 -23.63 -3.79 15.63
CA SER A 118 -24.32 -2.54 15.29
C SER A 118 -25.67 -2.41 15.98
N GLU A 119 -26.35 -3.52 16.23
CA GLU A 119 -27.64 -3.58 16.92
C GLU A 119 -27.48 -3.80 18.43
N LEU A 120 -26.44 -4.52 18.86
CA LEU A 120 -26.19 -4.85 20.27
C LEU A 120 -25.41 -3.78 21.04
N LYS A 121 -24.69 -2.87 20.36
CA LYS A 121 -23.78 -1.91 21.01
C LYS A 121 -24.49 -0.92 21.92
N ASP A 122 -25.78 -0.64 21.70
CA ASP A 122 -26.55 0.39 22.40
C ASP A 122 -27.49 -0.22 23.47
N THR A 123 -27.43 -1.54 23.72
CA THR A 123 -28.32 -2.18 24.72
C THR A 123 -27.92 -1.83 26.15
N GLU A 124 -28.83 -1.24 26.92
CA GLU A 124 -28.51 -0.74 28.26
C GLU A 124 -28.74 -1.78 29.36
N ASP A 125 -29.59 -2.78 29.11
CA ASP A 125 -29.91 -3.82 30.09
C ASP A 125 -30.17 -5.21 29.47
N ARG A 126 -30.36 -6.20 30.35
CA ARG A 126 -30.64 -7.60 29.98
C ARG A 126 -32.01 -7.79 29.33
N ASP A 127 -32.99 -6.95 29.68
CA ASP A 127 -34.35 -7.04 29.16
C ASP A 127 -34.41 -6.56 27.70
N GLU A 128 -33.60 -5.56 27.33
CA GLU A 128 -33.39 -5.14 25.95
C GLU A 128 -32.70 -6.23 25.11
N VAL A 129 -31.68 -6.91 25.66
CA VAL A 129 -31.06 -8.06 24.99
C VAL A 129 -32.07 -9.19 24.76
N ARG A 130 -32.93 -9.46 25.75
CA ARG A 130 -34.00 -10.45 25.63
C ARG A 130 -35.04 -10.06 24.58
N LEU A 131 -35.36 -8.77 24.46
CA LEU A 131 -36.28 -8.25 23.45
C LEU A 131 -35.66 -8.34 22.05
N LEU A 132 -34.39 -7.96 21.89
CA LEU A 132 -33.66 -8.06 20.62
C LEU A 132 -33.51 -9.51 20.18
N ARG A 133 -33.18 -10.43 21.10
CA ARG A 133 -33.15 -11.87 20.83
C ARG A 133 -34.48 -12.37 20.27
N LYS A 134 -35.61 -11.98 20.88
CA LYS A 134 -36.96 -12.34 20.41
C LYS A 134 -37.31 -11.69 19.06
N LYS A 135 -36.84 -10.46 18.79
CA LYS A 135 -37.04 -9.75 17.52
C LYS A 135 -36.22 -10.39 16.39
N LEU A 136 -34.94 -10.66 16.63
CA LEU A 136 -34.03 -11.34 15.69
C LEU A 136 -34.56 -12.73 15.33
N GLN A 137 -35.09 -13.48 16.30
CA GLN A 137 -35.77 -14.76 16.07
C GLN A 137 -37.04 -14.64 15.20
N LYS A 138 -37.76 -13.51 15.25
CA LYS A 138 -38.99 -13.30 14.48
C LYS A 138 -38.76 -12.75 13.07
N PHE A 139 -37.73 -11.93 12.86
CA PHE A 139 -37.48 -11.25 11.59
C PHE A 139 -36.45 -11.95 10.69
N GLN A 140 -35.53 -12.76 11.24
CA GLN A 140 -34.57 -13.57 10.48
C GLN A 140 -35.00 -15.05 10.46
N ALA A 141 -36.04 -15.35 9.67
CA ALA A 141 -36.70 -16.65 9.59
C ALA A 141 -35.85 -17.82 9.02
N LEU A 142 -34.53 -17.67 8.84
CA LEU A 142 -33.69 -18.68 8.19
C LEU A 142 -32.56 -19.26 9.08
N ILE A 143 -32.14 -18.59 10.17
CA ILE A 143 -31.19 -19.15 11.16
C ILE A 143 -31.54 -18.61 12.56
N PRO A 144 -31.86 -19.46 13.56
CA PRO A 144 -32.15 -19.01 14.92
C PRO A 144 -30.90 -18.50 15.66
N LEU A 145 -30.47 -17.27 15.37
CA LEU A 145 -29.33 -16.64 16.04
C LEU A 145 -29.56 -16.55 17.56
N PHE A 146 -28.54 -16.87 18.36
CA PHE A 146 -28.55 -16.86 19.83
C PHE A 146 -29.49 -17.82 20.56
N THR A 147 -30.19 -18.72 19.86
CA THR A 147 -31.18 -19.62 20.48
C THR A 147 -30.55 -20.63 21.44
N GLN A 148 -29.28 -20.96 21.22
CA GLN A 148 -28.50 -21.90 22.03
C GLN A 148 -27.78 -21.28 23.24
N PHE A 149 -27.85 -19.95 23.42
CA PHE A 149 -27.15 -19.25 24.49
C PHE A 149 -28.13 -18.64 25.51
N ASP A 150 -27.73 -18.62 26.78
CA ASP A 150 -28.52 -17.96 27.82
C ASP A 150 -28.39 -16.44 27.74
N ASP A 151 -29.43 -15.72 28.15
CA ASP A 151 -29.47 -14.25 28.11
C ASP A 151 -28.35 -13.65 28.97
N ASN A 152 -27.98 -14.33 30.07
CA ASN A 152 -26.86 -13.93 30.92
C ASN A 152 -25.51 -14.10 30.23
N ALA A 153 -25.32 -15.20 29.49
CA ALA A 153 -24.07 -15.42 28.75
C ALA A 153 -23.89 -14.38 27.64
N ILE A 154 -24.98 -14.04 26.93
CA ILE A 154 -25.00 -13.00 25.89
C ILE A 154 -24.67 -11.63 26.52
N TRP A 155 -25.32 -11.27 27.62
CA TRP A 155 -25.06 -10.02 28.33
C TRP A 155 -23.61 -9.93 28.83
N THR A 156 -23.10 -10.97 29.47
CA THR A 156 -21.71 -11.01 29.94
C THR A 156 -20.71 -10.88 28.80
N ALA A 157 -20.98 -11.48 27.64
CA ALA A 157 -20.11 -11.34 26.48
C ALA A 157 -20.20 -9.95 25.82
N ILE A 158 -21.37 -9.30 25.83
CA ILE A 158 -21.53 -7.88 25.42
C ILE A 158 -20.75 -6.97 26.38
N GLU A 159 -20.89 -7.17 27.69
CA GLU A 159 -20.14 -6.42 28.71
C GLU A 159 -18.63 -6.66 28.60
N ALA A 160 -18.20 -7.91 28.39
CA ALA A 160 -16.78 -8.23 28.18
C ALA A 160 -16.22 -7.53 26.95
N ARG A 161 -17.00 -7.40 25.87
CA ARG A 161 -16.57 -6.64 24.68
C ARG A 161 -16.56 -5.14 24.91
N ARG A 162 -17.54 -4.57 25.63
CA ARG A 162 -17.53 -3.16 26.04
C ARG A 162 -16.34 -2.85 26.94
N ALA A 163 -16.07 -3.71 27.91
CA ALA A 163 -14.92 -3.61 28.80
C ALA A 163 -13.60 -3.83 28.06
N GLY A 164 -13.53 -4.77 27.12
CA GLY A 164 -12.38 -4.97 26.23
C GLY A 164 -12.09 -3.76 25.34
N ALA A 165 -13.11 -3.04 24.89
CA ALA A 165 -12.96 -1.76 24.21
C ALA A 165 -12.46 -0.62 25.13
N GLN A 166 -12.60 -0.76 26.46
CA GLN A 166 -12.12 0.21 27.46
C GLN A 166 -10.80 -0.17 28.16
N HIS A 167 -10.41 -1.45 28.19
CA HIS A 167 -9.26 -1.97 28.97
C HIS A 167 -8.24 -2.77 28.16
N GLY A 168 -8.13 -2.48 26.87
CA GLY A 168 -7.05 -2.98 26.03
C GLY A 168 -6.80 -2.01 24.90
N LYS A 169 -6.07 -0.93 25.16
CA LYS A 169 -5.23 -0.35 24.10
C LYS A 169 -3.92 -1.15 24.13
N PRO A 170 -3.77 -2.26 23.38
CA PRO A 170 -2.42 -2.59 22.94
C PRO A 170 -1.87 -1.32 22.26
N PRO A 171 -0.56 -1.04 22.37
CA PRO A 171 0.00 0.10 21.66
C PRO A 171 -0.47 0.03 20.20
N PRO A 172 -1.01 1.13 19.64
CA PRO A 172 -1.68 1.15 18.34
C PRO A 172 -0.74 0.92 17.14
N GLU A 173 0.42 0.29 17.35
CA GLU A 173 1.57 0.35 16.44
C GLU A 173 1.79 -0.90 15.59
N ASP A 174 1.16 -2.05 15.89
CA ASP A 174 1.45 -3.30 15.16
C ASP A 174 0.20 -4.07 14.74
N LEU A 175 -0.29 -3.80 13.52
CA LEU A 175 -1.37 -4.57 12.90
C LEU A 175 -0.86 -5.88 12.27
N LYS A 176 0.43 -5.98 11.94
CA LYS A 176 0.96 -7.12 11.19
C LYS A 176 1.20 -8.33 12.07
N LEU A 177 1.53 -8.16 13.35
CA LEU A 177 1.77 -9.28 14.27
C LEU A 177 0.50 -10.11 14.54
N PRO A 178 -0.65 -9.53 14.91
CA PRO A 178 -1.89 -10.31 15.06
C PRO A 178 -2.28 -11.03 13.77
N GLU A 179 -2.12 -10.37 12.62
CA GLU A 179 -2.37 -10.98 11.31
C GLU A 179 -1.45 -12.16 11.04
N TRP A 180 -0.14 -11.98 11.23
CA TRP A 180 0.86 -13.02 11.07
C TRP A 180 0.58 -14.23 11.94
N GLN A 181 0.21 -14.03 13.21
CA GLN A 181 -0.10 -15.13 14.13
C GLN A 181 -1.25 -16.00 13.61
N VAL A 182 -2.28 -15.39 13.02
CA VAL A 182 -3.41 -16.12 12.44
C VAL A 182 -3.04 -16.82 11.14
N PHE A 183 -2.27 -16.18 10.26
CA PHE A 183 -1.83 -16.80 9.01
C PHE A 183 -0.77 -17.89 9.21
N ALA A 184 0.05 -17.82 10.26
CA ALA A 184 1.03 -18.85 10.61
C ALA A 184 0.40 -20.08 11.27
N ALA A 185 -0.78 -19.91 11.90
CA ALA A 185 -1.53 -20.97 12.55
C ALA A 185 -3.01 -21.01 12.07
N PRO A 186 -3.26 -21.25 10.77
CA PRO A 186 -4.60 -21.19 10.18
C PRO A 186 -5.57 -22.21 10.80
N ASP A 187 -5.08 -23.36 11.27
CA ASP A 187 -5.92 -24.39 11.89
C ASP A 187 -6.52 -23.94 13.24
N ASN A 188 -5.92 -22.94 13.89
CA ASN A 188 -6.43 -22.34 15.13
C ASN A 188 -7.27 -21.09 14.86
N ALA A 189 -7.37 -20.66 13.59
CA ALA A 189 -8.06 -19.44 13.23
C ALA A 189 -9.57 -19.60 13.35
N ALA A 190 -10.21 -18.62 13.98
CA ALA A 190 -11.65 -18.59 14.11
C ALA A 190 -12.29 -18.28 12.75
N GLU A 191 -13.07 -19.22 12.19
CA GLU A 191 -13.86 -18.92 10.98
C GLU A 191 -15.04 -17.98 11.28
N GLY A 192 -15.28 -17.02 10.40
CA GLY A 192 -16.42 -16.10 10.46
C GLY A 192 -17.09 -15.93 9.10
N ARG A 193 -18.10 -15.07 9.04
CA ARG A 193 -18.77 -14.72 7.77
C ARG A 193 -17.82 -14.15 6.72
N ASP A 194 -16.90 -13.30 7.15
CA ASP A 194 -16.00 -12.53 6.28
C ASP A 194 -14.53 -13.02 6.36
N PHE A 195 -14.27 -14.13 7.06
CA PHE A 195 -12.93 -14.66 7.27
C PHE A 195 -12.90 -16.19 7.26
N LYS A 196 -12.14 -16.78 6.34
CA LYS A 196 -11.93 -18.24 6.29
C LYS A 196 -10.59 -18.57 5.67
N LEU A 197 -9.84 -19.44 6.34
CA LEU A 197 -8.53 -19.90 5.93
C LEU A 197 -8.55 -21.41 5.67
N LYS A 198 -7.72 -21.85 4.73
CA LYS A 198 -7.49 -23.27 4.46
C LYS A 198 -6.01 -23.49 4.19
N ARG A 199 -5.38 -24.32 5.02
CA ARG A 199 -3.99 -24.74 4.83
C ARG A 199 -3.89 -25.75 3.68
N VAL A 200 -2.93 -25.56 2.79
CA VAL A 200 -2.55 -26.51 1.74
C VAL A 200 -1.03 -26.70 1.72
N ALA A 201 -0.56 -27.70 0.97
CA ALA A 201 0.87 -27.94 0.82
C ALA A 201 1.59 -26.74 0.17
N PRO A 202 2.91 -26.59 0.37
CA PRO A 202 3.70 -25.61 -0.35
C PRO A 202 3.61 -25.83 -1.88
N PRO A 203 3.92 -24.80 -2.70
CA PRO A 203 3.87 -24.92 -4.16
C PRO A 203 4.79 -26.04 -4.64
N GLN A 204 4.28 -26.87 -5.57
CA GLN A 204 5.01 -28.03 -6.06
C GLN A 204 6.32 -27.61 -6.75
N GLY A 205 7.44 -28.23 -6.35
CA GLY A 205 8.78 -27.89 -6.84
C GLY A 205 9.49 -26.78 -6.03
N PHE A 206 8.81 -26.20 -5.03
CA PHE A 206 9.36 -25.14 -4.18
C PHE A 206 9.24 -25.45 -2.67
N GLU A 207 9.07 -26.72 -2.31
CA GLU A 207 8.87 -27.19 -0.94
C GLU A 207 10.09 -26.91 -0.04
N SER A 208 11.27 -26.78 -0.64
CA SER A 208 12.50 -26.38 0.04
C SER A 208 12.54 -24.90 0.40
N PHE A 209 11.71 -24.06 -0.22
CA PHE A 209 11.72 -22.60 -0.03
C PHE A 209 10.54 -22.11 0.82
N PHE A 210 9.40 -22.79 0.76
CA PHE A 210 8.17 -22.43 1.47
C PHE A 210 7.81 -23.46 2.54
N GLU A 211 7.18 -23.00 3.62
CA GLU A 211 6.68 -23.89 4.68
C GLU A 211 5.30 -24.45 4.32
N ASP A 212 4.32 -23.56 4.20
CA ASP A 212 2.95 -23.86 3.84
C ASP A 212 2.35 -22.71 3.01
N THR A 213 1.32 -23.05 2.24
CA THR A 213 0.48 -22.09 1.55
C THR A 213 -0.86 -22.02 2.28
N VAL A 214 -1.33 -20.82 2.58
CA VAL A 214 -2.64 -20.61 3.20
C VAL A 214 -3.56 -19.95 2.19
N LEU A 215 -4.62 -20.66 1.83
CA LEU A 215 -5.69 -20.16 1.01
C LEU A 215 -6.60 -19.30 1.88
N VAL A 216 -6.74 -18.03 1.50
CA VAL A 216 -7.63 -17.08 2.16
C VAL A 216 -8.92 -17.06 1.36
N GLU A 217 -9.84 -17.99 1.65
CA GLU A 217 -11.10 -18.12 0.91
C GLU A 217 -12.00 -16.91 1.07
N ARG A 218 -11.96 -16.27 2.25
CA ARG A 218 -12.68 -15.04 2.54
C ARG A 218 -11.81 -14.14 3.41
N ILE A 219 -11.69 -12.89 3.01
CA ILE A 219 -11.09 -11.84 3.81
C ILE A 219 -11.81 -10.53 3.59
N ARG A 220 -11.75 -9.67 4.60
CA ARG A 220 -12.30 -8.33 4.57
C ARG A 220 -11.25 -7.32 5.00
N GLU A 221 -10.94 -6.41 4.10
CA GLU A 221 -10.04 -5.29 4.35
C GLU A 221 -10.87 -4.04 4.63
N VAL A 222 -10.53 -3.33 5.70
CA VAL A 222 -11.06 -1.99 5.98
C VAL A 222 -9.93 -0.99 5.81
N ARG A 223 -10.17 0.03 4.99
CA ARG A 223 -9.20 1.09 4.72
C ARG A 223 -9.77 2.43 5.14
N ALA A 224 -9.02 3.20 5.92
CA ALA A 224 -9.37 4.56 6.31
C ALA A 224 -8.40 5.55 5.65
N LEU A 225 -8.94 6.58 5.00
CA LEU A 225 -8.14 7.68 4.46
C LEU A 225 -7.74 8.59 5.63
N LEU A 226 -6.44 8.66 5.92
CA LEU A 226 -5.88 9.50 6.98
C LEU A 226 -5.62 10.93 6.48
N GLY A 227 -5.23 11.04 5.22
CA GLY A 227 -4.81 12.28 4.60
C GLY A 227 -4.25 12.02 3.22
N PHE A 228 -3.46 12.94 2.72
CA PHE A 228 -2.77 12.79 1.45
C PHE A 228 -1.52 13.65 1.41
N THR A 229 -0.68 13.36 0.43
CA THR A 229 0.48 14.17 0.08
C THR A 229 0.43 14.60 -1.38
N ARG A 230 1.29 15.54 -1.75
CA ARG A 230 1.41 16.05 -3.12
C ARG A 230 2.87 16.19 -3.46
N ILE A 231 3.19 16.14 -4.76
CA ILE A 231 4.53 16.22 -5.35
C ILE A 231 5.36 14.97 -5.05
N GLU A 232 5.45 14.60 -3.78
CA GLU A 232 6.08 13.39 -3.29
C GLU A 232 5.04 12.55 -2.57
N SER A 233 5.08 11.24 -2.82
CA SER A 233 4.26 10.30 -2.07
C SER A 233 4.79 10.16 -0.64
N ASN A 234 3.91 9.72 0.26
CA ASN A 234 4.23 9.28 1.61
C ASN A 234 4.02 7.76 1.77
N ALA A 235 3.95 6.98 0.68
CA ALA A 235 4.03 5.51 0.69
C ALA A 235 5.42 4.99 1.17
N ASP A 236 6.08 5.81 2.00
CA ASP A 236 7.49 5.87 2.33
C ASP A 236 7.77 5.41 3.76
N PHE A 237 6.75 5.40 4.63
CA PHE A 237 6.94 5.04 6.02
C PHE A 237 6.53 3.59 6.25
N ALA A 238 7.46 2.84 6.84
CA ALA A 238 7.26 1.50 7.30
C ALA A 238 6.03 1.46 8.21
N GLU A 239 5.03 0.68 7.80
CA GLU A 239 3.78 0.51 8.52
C GLU A 239 3.02 1.84 8.66
N ALA A 240 1.71 1.82 8.42
CA ALA A 240 0.88 3.02 8.57
C ALA A 240 0.74 3.48 10.05
N THR A 241 1.64 3.02 10.93
CA THR A 241 1.75 3.29 12.36
C THR A 241 2.88 4.28 12.68
N LEU A 242 3.84 4.50 11.78
CA LEU A 242 4.85 5.58 11.89
C LEU A 242 4.43 6.82 11.08
N LEU A 243 3.34 7.45 11.51
CA LEU A 243 2.83 8.72 10.95
C LEU A 243 3.53 9.94 11.57
N GLU A 244 4.84 9.88 11.79
CA GLU A 244 5.62 11.03 12.31
C GLU A 244 6.00 12.03 11.20
N ASP A 245 5.50 11.85 9.99
CA ASP A 245 5.74 12.78 8.89
C ASP A 245 4.77 13.97 8.91
N GLY A 246 5.30 15.14 9.26
CA GLY A 246 4.59 16.42 9.24
C GLY A 246 4.10 16.89 7.86
N ARG A 247 4.41 16.16 6.77
CA ARG A 247 3.95 16.46 5.40
C ARG A 247 2.52 16.01 5.09
N LEU A 248 1.86 15.29 6.01
CA LEU A 248 0.48 14.85 5.81
C LEU A 248 -0.47 16.06 5.70
N THR A 249 -1.12 16.21 4.54
CA THR A 249 -2.10 17.27 4.35
C THR A 249 -3.41 16.91 5.04
N ARG A 250 -3.96 17.87 5.80
CA ARG A 250 -5.24 17.70 6.53
C ARG A 250 -6.41 17.51 5.56
N LEU A 251 -7.30 16.57 5.89
CA LEU A 251 -8.57 16.36 5.18
C LEU A 251 -9.62 17.41 5.54
N CYS A 252 -9.62 17.86 6.79
CA CYS A 252 -10.58 18.78 7.37
C CYS A 252 -9.87 19.96 8.04
N ARG A 253 -10.60 21.08 8.24
CA ARG A 253 -10.06 22.27 8.93
C ARG A 253 -9.78 22.00 10.41
N ALA A 254 -10.58 21.13 11.03
CA ALA A 254 -10.40 20.65 12.39
C ALA A 254 -10.01 19.17 12.38
N SER A 255 -9.39 18.70 13.47
CA SER A 255 -9.08 17.29 13.66
C SER A 255 -10.36 16.46 13.56
N PRO A 256 -10.47 15.55 12.59
CA PRO A 256 -11.70 14.81 12.38
C PRO A 256 -11.91 13.78 13.50
N THR A 257 -13.16 13.60 13.93
CA THR A 257 -13.57 12.52 14.84
C THR A 257 -13.96 11.24 14.11
N TRP A 258 -14.06 11.30 12.78
CA TRP A 258 -14.38 10.18 11.89
C TRP A 258 -13.56 10.30 10.61
N LEU A 259 -13.17 9.18 10.01
CA LEU A 259 -12.44 9.15 8.76
C LEU A 259 -13.26 8.45 7.67
N PRO A 260 -13.17 8.89 6.40
CA PRO A 260 -13.73 8.15 5.29
C PRO A 260 -13.10 6.76 5.23
N GLY A 261 -13.94 5.74 5.27
CA GLY A 261 -13.54 4.34 5.19
C GLY A 261 -14.14 3.64 3.98
N SER A 262 -13.40 2.70 3.41
CA SER A 262 -13.90 1.74 2.43
C SER A 262 -13.70 0.33 2.96
N GLU A 263 -14.71 -0.51 2.81
CA GLU A 263 -14.63 -1.95 3.10
C GLU A 263 -14.58 -2.71 1.79
N VAL A 264 -13.64 -3.63 1.66
CA VAL A 264 -13.52 -4.53 0.51
C VAL A 264 -13.51 -5.97 1.03
N ARG A 265 -14.23 -6.84 0.33
CA ARG A 265 -14.21 -8.29 0.58
C ARG A 265 -13.51 -8.96 -0.59
N GLY A 266 -12.80 -10.04 -0.29
CA GLY A 266 -12.01 -10.72 -1.29
C GLY A 266 -11.54 -12.09 -0.84
N GLU A 267 -10.64 -12.61 -1.65
CA GLU A 267 -9.92 -13.87 -1.48
C GLU A 267 -8.42 -13.59 -1.65
N GLY A 268 -7.58 -14.57 -1.29
CA GLY A 268 -6.15 -14.41 -1.41
C GLY A 268 -5.34 -15.69 -1.20
N ILE A 269 -4.03 -15.56 -1.42
CA ILE A 269 -3.03 -16.59 -1.20
C ILE A 269 -1.96 -15.99 -0.29
N PHE A 270 -1.74 -16.64 0.84
CA PHE A 270 -0.62 -16.34 1.73
C PHE A 270 0.47 -17.38 1.56
N LEU A 271 1.70 -16.89 1.35
CA LEU A 271 2.91 -17.69 1.17
C LEU A 271 3.89 -17.39 2.29
N ARG A 272 4.32 -18.44 2.99
CA ARG A 272 5.31 -18.34 4.07
C ARG A 272 6.64 -18.91 3.61
N VAL A 273 7.66 -18.04 3.54
CA VAL A 273 9.03 -18.42 3.20
C VAL A 273 9.69 -19.02 4.44
N ARG A 274 10.42 -20.11 4.24
CA ARG A 274 11.20 -20.76 5.31
C ARG A 274 12.24 -19.80 5.90
N GLU A 275 12.16 -19.61 7.21
CA GLU A 275 13.01 -18.64 7.91
C GLU A 275 14.50 -19.02 7.85
N ASP A 276 14.83 -20.30 7.95
CA ASP A 276 16.20 -20.81 7.84
C ASP A 276 16.80 -20.56 6.45
N VAL A 277 16.00 -20.74 5.40
CA VAL A 277 16.42 -20.57 4.00
C VAL A 277 16.68 -19.10 3.68
N ILE A 278 15.78 -18.19 4.10
CA ILE A 278 15.98 -16.75 3.91
C ILE A 278 17.15 -16.21 4.74
N GLN A 279 17.42 -16.75 5.93
CA GLN A 279 18.61 -16.39 6.70
C GLN A 279 19.90 -16.86 6.01
N ALA A 280 19.93 -18.10 5.52
CA ALA A 280 21.07 -18.64 4.79
C ALA A 280 21.36 -17.83 3.51
N TRP A 281 20.33 -17.45 2.76
CA TRP A 281 20.47 -16.58 1.61
C TRP A 281 20.99 -15.18 1.98
N GLN A 282 20.43 -14.56 3.03
CA GLN A 282 20.91 -13.27 3.52
C GLN A 282 22.40 -13.31 3.89
N ALA A 283 22.91 -14.43 4.40
CA ALA A 283 24.32 -14.57 4.78
C ALA A 283 25.30 -14.61 3.59
N LYS A 284 24.84 -14.83 2.34
CA LYS A 284 25.72 -14.85 1.16
C LYS A 284 26.42 -13.49 0.98
N THR A 285 27.71 -13.50 0.65
CA THR A 285 28.53 -12.28 0.49
C THR A 285 27.94 -11.31 -0.54
N ALA A 286 27.48 -11.81 -1.68
CA ALA A 286 26.86 -11.00 -2.73
C ALA A 286 25.56 -10.32 -2.24
N VAL A 287 24.78 -11.01 -1.40
CA VAL A 287 23.52 -10.49 -0.83
C VAL A 287 23.79 -9.44 0.25
N GLN A 288 24.80 -9.63 1.09
CA GLN A 288 25.23 -8.61 2.06
C GLN A 288 25.76 -7.35 1.36
N GLN A 289 26.47 -7.51 0.25
CA GLN A 289 26.90 -6.37 -0.57
C GLN A 289 25.71 -5.62 -1.16
N LEU A 290 24.73 -6.32 -1.73
CA LEU A 290 23.49 -5.70 -2.23
C LEU A 290 22.69 -5.02 -1.11
N ARG A 291 22.60 -5.63 0.08
CA ARG A 291 21.98 -5.02 1.26
C ARG A 291 22.62 -3.68 1.61
N LYS A 292 23.95 -3.60 1.53
CA LYS A 292 24.69 -2.35 1.77
C LYS A 292 24.36 -1.30 0.71
N GLU A 293 24.32 -1.68 -0.57
CA GLU A 293 23.91 -0.78 -1.66
C GLU A 293 22.51 -0.19 -1.43
N PHE A 294 21.54 -1.03 -1.02
CA PHE A 294 20.21 -0.56 -0.65
C PHE A 294 20.20 0.35 0.58
N LEU A 295 21.01 0.07 1.60
CA LEU A 295 21.13 0.92 2.78
C LEU A 295 21.72 2.29 2.42
N ASP A 296 22.74 2.33 1.56
CA ASP A 296 23.37 3.58 1.13
C ASP A 296 22.40 4.39 0.26
N SER A 297 21.66 3.75 -0.64
CA SER A 297 20.57 4.36 -1.41
C SER A 297 19.44 4.90 -0.51
N HIS A 298 19.04 4.14 0.51
CA HIS A 298 18.06 4.57 1.51
C HIS A 298 18.52 5.82 2.28
N LYS A 299 19.79 5.86 2.72
CA LYS A 299 20.36 7.04 3.39
C LYS A 299 20.36 8.26 2.49
N ALA A 300 20.76 8.10 1.23
CA ALA A 300 20.72 9.18 0.24
C ALA A 300 19.29 9.68 0.02
N TRP A 301 18.32 8.78 -0.09
CA TRP A 301 16.91 9.07 -0.25
C TRP A 301 16.31 9.85 0.93
N ARG A 302 16.63 9.45 2.18
CA ARG A 302 16.22 10.17 3.40
C ARG A 302 16.89 11.54 3.51
N THR A 303 18.19 11.61 3.20
CA THR A 303 18.96 12.85 3.24
C THR A 303 18.43 13.89 2.27
N LEU A 304 18.10 13.48 1.03
CA LEU A 304 17.51 14.36 0.00
C LEU A 304 16.18 14.98 0.50
N ARG A 305 15.43 14.22 1.30
CA ARG A 305 14.14 14.63 1.90
C ARG A 305 14.26 15.24 3.29
N ARG A 306 15.49 15.52 3.74
CA ARG A 306 15.79 16.11 5.06
C ARG A 306 15.24 15.30 6.24
N LEU A 307 15.05 13.99 6.06
CA LEU A 307 14.61 13.07 7.12
C LEU A 307 15.83 12.62 7.95
N LYS A 308 15.69 12.64 9.27
CA LYS A 308 16.76 12.29 10.22
C LYS A 308 16.22 11.33 11.30
N PRO A 309 16.98 10.30 11.71
CA PRO A 309 18.30 9.91 11.19
C PRO A 309 18.25 9.30 9.78
N PRO A 310 19.32 9.38 8.96
CA PRO A 310 19.34 8.83 7.59
C PRO A 310 19.23 7.31 7.49
N GLU A 311 19.58 6.57 8.54
CA GLU A 311 19.55 5.10 8.57
C GLU A 311 18.24 4.50 9.08
N GLU A 312 17.35 5.33 9.64
CA GLU A 312 16.13 4.87 10.28
C GLU A 312 15.07 4.41 9.27
N GLY A 313 14.38 3.32 9.61
CA GLY A 313 13.29 2.79 8.80
C GLY A 313 13.76 2.01 7.57
N PHE A 314 15.04 1.62 7.50
CA PHE A 314 15.52 0.71 6.46
C PHE A 314 14.93 -0.70 6.66
N PRO A 315 14.11 -1.22 5.73
CA PRO A 315 13.38 -2.46 5.93
C PRO A 315 14.23 -3.74 5.76
N GLY A 316 15.47 -3.61 5.29
CA GLY A 316 16.36 -4.73 5.05
C GLY A 316 16.15 -5.45 3.73
N ILE A 317 17.10 -6.32 3.38
CA ILE A 317 17.11 -7.06 2.10
C ILE A 317 16.02 -8.15 2.04
N ARG A 318 15.54 -8.61 3.20
CA ARG A 318 14.37 -9.49 3.32
C ARG A 318 13.13 -8.88 2.66
N LEU A 319 12.85 -7.60 2.91
CA LEU A 319 11.71 -6.93 2.28
C LEU A 319 11.91 -6.88 0.76
N VAL A 320 13.12 -6.59 0.28
CA VAL A 320 13.41 -6.55 -1.17
C VAL A 320 13.07 -7.88 -1.83
N LEU A 321 13.43 -9.01 -1.20
CA LEU A 321 13.08 -10.34 -1.70
C LEU A 321 11.57 -10.57 -1.74
N LEU A 322 10.88 -10.37 -0.61
CA LEU A 322 9.45 -10.63 -0.49
C LEU A 322 8.63 -9.73 -1.41
N HIS A 323 8.98 -8.45 -1.49
CA HIS A 323 8.35 -7.47 -2.36
C HIS A 323 8.56 -7.79 -3.84
N SER A 324 9.80 -8.12 -4.24
CA SER A 324 10.09 -8.52 -5.62
C SER A 324 9.33 -9.80 -6.00
N LEU A 325 9.25 -10.77 -5.08
CA LEU A 325 8.50 -12.02 -5.28
C LEU A 325 7.01 -11.76 -5.44
N ALA A 326 6.43 -10.92 -4.58
CA ALA A 326 5.03 -10.53 -4.66
C ALA A 326 4.72 -9.87 -6.02
N HIS A 327 5.58 -8.98 -6.50
CA HIS A 327 5.42 -8.34 -7.81
C HIS A 327 5.53 -9.33 -8.97
N ALA A 328 6.49 -10.26 -8.93
CA ALA A 328 6.62 -11.30 -9.94
C ALA A 328 5.36 -12.19 -9.98
N LEU A 329 4.84 -12.61 -8.83
CA LEU A 329 3.65 -13.43 -8.72
C LEU A 329 2.38 -12.69 -9.12
N MET A 330 2.15 -11.45 -8.65
CA MET A 330 1.00 -10.65 -9.04
C MET A 330 0.92 -10.51 -10.56
N ARG A 331 2.05 -10.24 -11.22
CA ARG A 331 2.09 -10.14 -12.69
C ARG A 331 1.71 -11.46 -13.37
N GLN A 332 2.18 -12.59 -12.86
CA GLN A 332 1.86 -13.88 -13.45
C GLN A 332 0.41 -14.31 -13.18
N ILE A 333 -0.10 -14.02 -12.00
CA ILE A 333 -1.48 -14.32 -11.58
C ILE A 333 -2.47 -13.53 -12.42
N VAL A 334 -2.24 -12.22 -12.61
CA VAL A 334 -3.09 -11.33 -13.44
C VAL A 334 -3.29 -11.85 -14.86
N LEU A 335 -2.29 -12.53 -15.43
CA LEU A 335 -2.39 -13.10 -16.77
C LEU A 335 -3.34 -14.31 -16.84
N ASP A 336 -3.61 -15.00 -15.72
CA ASP A 336 -4.42 -16.22 -15.67
C ASP A 336 -5.81 -16.01 -15.07
N CYS A 337 -5.92 -15.25 -13.97
CA CYS A 337 -7.17 -15.07 -13.23
C CYS A 337 -8.14 -14.03 -13.83
N GLY A 338 -7.75 -13.28 -14.86
CA GLY A 338 -8.59 -12.26 -15.49
C GLY A 338 -8.82 -10.99 -14.67
N TYR A 339 -8.33 -10.93 -13.42
CA TYR A 339 -8.32 -9.70 -12.62
C TYR A 339 -7.39 -8.66 -13.24
N SER A 340 -7.77 -7.39 -13.20
CA SER A 340 -6.84 -6.31 -13.54
C SER A 340 -5.66 -6.26 -12.55
N ALA A 341 -4.50 -5.80 -13.00
CA ALA A 341 -3.34 -5.62 -12.12
C ALA A 341 -3.61 -4.64 -10.96
N ALA A 342 -4.58 -3.74 -11.10
CA ALA A 342 -4.97 -2.79 -10.06
C ALA A 342 -5.87 -3.42 -8.97
N SER A 343 -6.41 -4.61 -9.24
CA SER A 343 -7.38 -5.30 -8.39
C SER A 343 -6.75 -6.29 -7.42
N ILE A 344 -5.49 -6.68 -7.65
CA ILE A 344 -4.72 -7.54 -6.75
C ILE A 344 -3.74 -6.68 -5.96
N ARG A 345 -3.75 -6.81 -4.65
CA ARG A 345 -2.84 -6.15 -3.72
C ARG A 345 -1.88 -7.15 -3.10
N GLU A 346 -0.75 -6.62 -2.67
CA GLU A 346 0.14 -7.32 -1.76
C GLU A 346 0.01 -6.79 -0.34
N ARG A 347 0.35 -7.65 0.61
CA ARG A 347 0.64 -7.29 1.99
C ARG A 347 1.87 -8.05 2.45
N LEU A 348 2.89 -7.33 2.89
CA LEU A 348 4.24 -7.86 3.12
C LEU A 348 4.51 -8.06 4.62
N TYR A 349 4.91 -9.27 5.01
CA TYR A 349 5.30 -9.59 6.38
C TYR A 349 6.81 -9.83 6.42
N SER A 350 7.56 -8.80 6.82
CA SER A 350 9.02 -8.75 6.75
C SER A 350 9.62 -8.21 8.04
N ARG A 351 9.56 -9.00 9.11
CA ARG A 351 10.14 -8.67 10.42
C ARG A 351 11.41 -9.47 10.64
N GLN A 352 12.46 -8.83 11.15
CA GLN A 352 13.75 -9.44 11.45
C GLN A 352 13.67 -10.33 12.70
N PRO A 353 14.59 -11.32 12.84
CA PRO A 353 14.59 -12.21 14.01
C PRO A 353 14.82 -11.52 15.36
N ASN A 354 15.45 -10.36 15.36
CA ASN A 354 15.80 -9.58 16.56
C ASN A 354 14.76 -8.51 16.93
N GLU A 355 13.67 -8.40 16.17
CA GLU A 355 12.58 -7.45 16.43
C GLU A 355 11.49 -8.09 17.30
N ASP A 356 10.75 -7.25 18.03
CA ASP A 356 9.68 -7.68 18.92
C ASP A 356 8.55 -8.37 18.13
N GLY A 357 8.06 -9.50 18.64
CA GLY A 357 7.06 -10.34 17.95
C GLY A 357 7.66 -11.41 17.02
N GLY A 358 8.99 -11.46 16.88
CA GLY A 358 9.70 -12.53 16.20
C GLY A 358 9.77 -12.38 14.67
N PRO A 359 10.50 -13.28 13.98
CA PRO A 359 10.72 -13.18 12.55
C PRO A 359 9.42 -13.39 11.75
N MET A 360 9.26 -12.57 10.71
CA MET A 360 8.20 -12.74 9.72
C MET A 360 8.82 -12.73 8.33
N ALA A 361 8.48 -13.74 7.54
CA ALA A 361 8.88 -13.86 6.14
C ALA A 361 7.71 -14.44 5.34
N GLY A 362 6.82 -13.57 4.88
CA GLY A 362 5.69 -13.99 4.07
C GLY A 362 5.05 -12.87 3.29
N ILE A 363 4.25 -13.26 2.31
CA ILE A 363 3.48 -12.36 1.46
C ILE A 363 2.04 -12.83 1.40
N LEU A 364 1.10 -11.90 1.49
CA LEU A 364 -0.31 -12.13 1.19
C LEU A 364 -0.64 -11.40 -0.11
N LEU A 365 -1.09 -12.15 -1.11
CA LEU A 365 -1.67 -11.59 -2.33
C LEU A 365 -3.18 -11.74 -2.24
N TYR A 366 -3.93 -10.66 -2.39
CA TYR A 366 -5.37 -10.67 -2.18
C TYR A 366 -6.09 -9.70 -3.11
N THR A 367 -7.33 -10.04 -3.44
CA THR A 367 -8.21 -9.16 -4.22
C THR A 367 -8.69 -8.02 -3.34
N ALA A 368 -8.60 -6.79 -3.84
CA ALA A 368 -8.94 -5.60 -3.08
C ALA A 368 -9.65 -4.54 -3.92
N ALA A 369 -10.44 -4.99 -4.89
CA ALA A 369 -11.29 -4.15 -5.70
C ALA A 369 -12.77 -4.34 -5.31
N PRO A 370 -13.54 -3.25 -5.10
CA PRO A 370 -14.96 -3.30 -4.74
C PRO A 370 -15.90 -3.53 -5.94
N ASP A 371 -15.35 -3.60 -7.15
CA ASP A 371 -16.06 -3.70 -8.42
C ASP A 371 -16.44 -5.15 -8.77
N SER A 372 -17.34 -5.28 -9.75
CA SER A 372 -17.89 -6.54 -10.26
C SER A 372 -16.84 -7.56 -10.72
N GLU A 373 -15.58 -7.15 -10.91
CA GLU A 373 -14.46 -8.05 -11.21
C GLU A 373 -14.16 -8.96 -10.01
N GLY A 374 -14.24 -8.46 -8.77
CA GLY A 374 -14.07 -9.19 -7.50
C GLY A 374 -15.09 -10.29 -7.22
N THR A 375 -16.07 -10.51 -8.10
CA THR A 375 -17.15 -11.50 -7.91
C THR A 375 -16.98 -12.78 -8.71
N LEU A 376 -16.05 -12.82 -9.67
CA LEU A 376 -15.79 -14.02 -10.46
C LEU A 376 -15.01 -15.08 -9.70
N GLY A 377 -14.30 -14.69 -8.63
CA GLY A 377 -13.48 -15.61 -7.84
C GLY A 377 -12.33 -16.20 -8.65
N GLY A 378 -11.52 -17.04 -8.02
CA GLY A 378 -10.51 -17.85 -8.71
C GLY A 378 -9.07 -17.54 -8.31
N LEU A 379 -8.79 -16.43 -7.61
CA LEU A 379 -7.46 -16.22 -7.03
C LEU A 379 -7.16 -17.33 -6.01
N VAL A 380 -8.14 -17.74 -5.21
CA VAL A 380 -7.94 -18.83 -4.24
C VAL A 380 -7.67 -20.18 -4.92
N GLU A 381 -8.24 -20.42 -6.10
CA GLU A 381 -8.04 -21.66 -6.87
C GLU A 381 -6.62 -21.76 -7.42
N LEU A 382 -6.02 -20.62 -7.80
CA LEU A 382 -4.61 -20.56 -8.21
C LEU A 382 -3.64 -20.91 -7.09
N GLY A 383 -4.11 -20.93 -5.84
CA GLY A 383 -3.31 -21.31 -4.68
C GLY A 383 -3.14 -22.83 -4.51
N ASP A 384 -3.78 -23.66 -5.34
CA ASP A 384 -3.53 -25.11 -5.35
C ASP A 384 -2.04 -25.42 -5.57
N PRO A 385 -1.41 -26.36 -4.83
CA PRO A 385 0.04 -26.60 -4.89
C PRO A 385 0.61 -26.81 -6.29
N LEU A 386 -0.09 -27.56 -7.16
CA LEU A 386 0.37 -27.83 -8.53
C LEU A 386 0.25 -26.56 -9.38
N THR A 387 -0.89 -25.89 -9.30
CA THR A 387 -1.19 -24.68 -10.07
C THR A 387 -0.25 -23.54 -9.66
N LEU A 388 -0.12 -23.29 -8.36
CA LEU A 388 0.75 -22.26 -7.81
C LEU A 388 2.23 -22.52 -8.12
N GLY A 389 2.68 -23.77 -8.07
CA GLY A 389 4.04 -24.15 -8.47
C GLY A 389 4.33 -23.76 -9.93
N ARG A 390 3.39 -24.03 -10.84
CA ARG A 390 3.50 -23.62 -12.26
C ARG A 390 3.54 -22.10 -12.42
N HIS A 391 2.68 -21.35 -11.72
CA HIS A 391 2.72 -19.89 -11.79
C HIS A 391 4.01 -19.32 -11.20
N LEU A 392 4.51 -19.88 -10.11
CA LEU A 392 5.76 -19.45 -9.52
C LEU A 392 6.94 -19.70 -10.48
N GLN A 393 7.00 -20.86 -11.12
CA GLN A 393 8.00 -21.16 -12.15
C GLN A 393 7.94 -20.14 -13.30
N GLN A 394 6.75 -19.85 -13.82
CA GLN A 394 6.56 -18.89 -14.91
C GLN A 394 6.92 -17.45 -14.49
N ALA A 395 6.53 -17.05 -13.29
CA ALA A 395 6.87 -15.76 -12.71
C ALA A 395 8.39 -15.59 -12.63
N LEU A 396 9.10 -16.58 -12.08
CA LEU A 396 10.56 -16.56 -11.97
C LEU A 396 11.26 -16.56 -13.34
N GLU A 397 10.76 -17.35 -14.30
CA GLU A 397 11.31 -17.36 -15.66
C GLU A 397 11.16 -15.99 -16.33
N SER A 398 10.01 -15.33 -16.16
CA SER A 398 9.78 -13.98 -16.69
C SER A 398 10.70 -12.92 -16.07
N MET A 399 11.27 -13.18 -14.89
CA MET A 399 12.22 -12.27 -14.24
C MET A 399 13.64 -12.37 -14.79
N ARG A 400 13.99 -13.44 -15.52
CA ARG A 400 15.35 -13.64 -16.07
C ARG A 400 15.74 -12.58 -17.09
N LEU A 401 14.79 -12.15 -17.94
CA LEU A 401 15.02 -11.17 -19.02
C LEU A 401 14.01 -10.03 -18.99
N CYS A 402 14.49 -8.82 -19.28
CA CYS A 402 13.67 -7.63 -19.43
C CYS A 402 13.89 -7.04 -20.83
N ALA A 403 12.84 -6.47 -21.41
CA ALA A 403 12.95 -5.76 -22.69
C ALA A 403 13.95 -4.58 -22.65
N SER A 404 14.24 -4.06 -21.45
CA SER A 404 15.19 -2.97 -21.22
C SER A 404 16.60 -3.45 -20.82
N ASP A 405 16.91 -4.74 -20.97
CA ASP A 405 18.26 -5.24 -20.72
C ASP A 405 19.24 -4.83 -21.84
N PRO A 406 20.52 -4.56 -21.53
CA PRO A 406 21.19 -4.76 -20.22
C PRO A 406 20.99 -3.62 -19.21
N LEU A 407 20.47 -2.46 -19.63
CA LEU A 407 20.35 -1.27 -18.76
C LEU A 407 19.54 -1.53 -17.49
N CYS A 408 18.46 -2.31 -17.60
CA CYS A 408 17.65 -2.69 -16.44
C CYS A 408 18.41 -3.65 -15.51
N ALA A 409 19.03 -4.70 -16.03
CA ALA A 409 19.81 -5.66 -15.23
C ALA A 409 21.04 -5.02 -14.55
N ASP A 410 21.66 -4.03 -15.18
CA ASP A 410 22.82 -3.31 -14.64
C ASP A 410 22.44 -2.18 -13.67
N HIS A 411 21.16 -1.83 -13.57
CA HIS A 411 20.72 -0.81 -12.62
C HIS A 411 21.03 -1.23 -11.17
N ARG A 412 21.59 -0.32 -10.40
CA ARG A 412 21.95 -0.47 -8.99
C ARG A 412 21.10 0.49 -8.16
N PRO A 413 20.83 0.20 -6.88
CA PRO A 413 20.16 1.16 -6.00
C PRO A 413 20.81 2.55 -6.09
N ASP A 414 20.01 3.56 -6.42
CA ASP A 414 20.50 4.90 -6.73
C ASP A 414 21.11 5.59 -5.50
N THR A 415 22.35 6.04 -5.62
CA THR A 415 23.09 6.73 -4.55
C THR A 415 22.81 8.23 -4.51
N LEU A 416 22.08 8.77 -5.49
CA LEU A 416 21.64 10.17 -5.53
C LEU A 416 20.28 10.37 -4.83
N GLY A 417 19.65 9.29 -4.34
CA GLY A 417 18.43 9.34 -3.55
C GLY A 417 17.15 9.69 -4.33
N ARG A 418 17.19 9.64 -5.68
CA ARG A 418 16.01 9.88 -6.52
C ARG A 418 15.10 8.65 -6.59
N GLY A 419 15.72 7.47 -6.63
CA GLY A 419 15.06 6.17 -6.48
C GLY A 419 15.74 5.33 -5.40
N ILE A 420 15.10 4.23 -4.99
CA ILE A 420 15.67 3.25 -4.05
C ILE A 420 15.42 1.83 -4.54
N GLN A 421 15.38 1.67 -5.85
CA GLN A 421 15.13 0.41 -6.52
C GLN A 421 16.40 -0.06 -7.28
N GLY A 422 16.60 -1.37 -7.37
CA GLY A 422 17.70 -2.01 -8.09
C GLY A 422 17.29 -2.40 -9.50
N ALA A 423 17.57 -3.64 -9.93
CA ALA A 423 17.24 -4.10 -11.27
C ALA A 423 15.73 -4.32 -11.49
N CYS A 424 14.98 -3.24 -11.69
CA CYS A 424 13.54 -3.25 -11.96
C CYS A 424 13.07 -2.05 -12.79
N CYS A 425 11.97 -2.21 -13.54
CA CYS A 425 11.31 -1.14 -14.27
C CYS A 425 9.84 -1.50 -14.58
N HIS A 426 9.13 -0.64 -15.32
CA HIS A 426 7.76 -0.90 -15.79
C HIS A 426 7.61 -2.18 -16.62
N ALA A 427 8.64 -2.55 -17.39
CA ALA A 427 8.57 -3.74 -18.23
C ALA A 427 8.60 -5.04 -17.43
N CYS A 428 9.30 -5.08 -16.28
CA CYS A 428 9.51 -6.33 -15.54
C CYS A 428 8.83 -6.39 -14.18
N GLN A 429 8.81 -5.33 -13.37
CA GLN A 429 8.44 -5.45 -11.95
C GLN A 429 7.52 -4.35 -11.41
N PHE A 430 7.41 -3.17 -12.02
CA PHE A 430 6.49 -2.18 -11.43
C PHE A 430 5.04 -2.64 -11.54
N ALA A 431 4.31 -2.48 -10.43
CA ALA A 431 2.89 -2.73 -10.28
C ALA A 431 2.12 -1.40 -10.14
N PRO A 432 0.80 -1.39 -10.34
CA PRO A 432 -0.01 -0.21 -10.05
C PRO A 432 0.16 0.27 -8.60
N GLU A 433 0.16 1.59 -8.40
CA GLU A 433 0.34 2.18 -7.06
C GLU A 433 -0.73 1.72 -6.06
N THR A 434 -1.95 1.48 -6.54
CA THR A 434 -3.06 0.98 -5.71
C THR A 434 -2.84 -0.45 -5.20
N SER A 435 -1.93 -1.20 -5.83
CA SER A 435 -1.65 -2.61 -5.57
C SER A 435 -0.44 -2.83 -4.66
N CYS A 436 0.56 -1.97 -4.76
CA CYS A 436 1.85 -2.10 -4.09
C CYS A 436 1.84 -1.42 -2.71
N GLU A 437 2.23 -2.16 -1.65
CA GLU A 437 2.29 -1.62 -0.28
C GLU A 437 3.41 -0.58 -0.14
N ARG A 438 4.48 -0.70 -0.95
CA ARG A 438 5.73 0.09 -0.83
C ARG A 438 5.98 1.05 -2.00
N GLY A 439 4.98 1.28 -2.86
CA GLY A 439 5.08 2.24 -3.96
C GLY A 439 6.20 1.96 -4.97
N ASN A 440 6.42 0.69 -5.34
CA ASN A 440 7.47 0.23 -6.26
C ASN A 440 8.92 0.53 -5.81
N ARG A 441 9.14 0.73 -4.51
CA ARG A 441 10.47 0.95 -3.91
C ARG A 441 11.02 -0.35 -3.33
N TYR A 442 12.35 -0.45 -3.17
CA TYR A 442 12.96 -1.69 -2.64
C TYR A 442 12.60 -2.92 -3.49
N LEU A 443 12.71 -2.79 -4.82
CA LEU A 443 12.52 -3.88 -5.78
C LEU A 443 13.85 -4.18 -6.48
N ASP A 444 14.16 -5.45 -6.71
CA ASP A 444 15.29 -5.89 -7.53
C ASP A 444 15.08 -7.33 -7.96
N ARG A 445 14.89 -7.61 -9.26
CA ARG A 445 14.58 -8.98 -9.71
C ARG A 445 15.78 -9.91 -9.60
N SER A 446 16.99 -9.37 -9.45
CA SER A 446 18.20 -10.18 -9.27
C SER A 446 18.23 -10.91 -7.93
N VAL A 447 17.37 -10.54 -6.98
CA VAL A 447 17.20 -11.29 -5.73
C VAL A 447 16.37 -12.56 -5.93
N LEU A 448 15.58 -12.64 -7.00
CA LEU A 448 14.73 -13.79 -7.30
C LEU A 448 15.50 -14.84 -8.10
N VAL A 449 16.05 -14.44 -9.25
CA VAL A 449 16.73 -15.30 -10.22
C VAL A 449 17.97 -14.61 -10.77
N ASN A 450 18.86 -15.39 -11.39
CA ASN A 450 19.98 -14.81 -12.13
C ASN A 450 19.46 -14.07 -13.37
N THR A 451 19.70 -12.76 -13.40
CA THR A 451 19.43 -11.87 -14.54
C THR A 451 20.62 -11.84 -15.50
N PHE A 452 20.50 -11.04 -16.56
CA PHE A 452 21.58 -10.82 -17.53
C PHE A 452 22.94 -10.48 -16.89
N SER A 453 22.97 -9.72 -15.79
CA SER A 453 24.22 -9.33 -15.10
C SER A 453 24.75 -10.37 -14.10
N ALA A 454 24.02 -11.48 -13.89
CA ALA A 454 24.42 -12.65 -13.08
C ALA A 454 25.13 -12.33 -11.75
N ARG A 455 24.49 -11.52 -10.90
CA ARG A 455 25.10 -10.95 -9.68
C ARG A 455 25.34 -11.94 -8.52
N GLY A 456 24.87 -13.18 -8.63
CA GLY A 456 24.97 -14.17 -7.54
C GLY A 456 24.07 -13.86 -6.34
N THR A 457 23.04 -13.03 -6.53
CA THR A 457 22.08 -12.61 -5.49
C THR A 457 20.79 -13.41 -5.50
N ALA A 458 20.64 -14.36 -6.44
CA ALA A 458 19.42 -15.13 -6.62
C ALA A 458 19.06 -15.97 -5.37
N PHE A 459 17.78 -15.96 -5.03
CA PHE A 459 17.18 -16.79 -3.99
C PHE A 459 16.72 -18.14 -4.54
N PHE A 460 16.15 -18.15 -5.75
CA PHE A 460 15.75 -19.35 -6.49
C PHE A 460 16.80 -19.69 -7.56
N ASP A 461 17.09 -20.97 -7.73
CA ASP A 461 18.08 -21.48 -8.69
C ASP A 461 17.55 -21.55 -10.14
#